data_AF-A0A7C3Q035-F1
#
_entry.id   AF-A0A7C3Q035-F1
#
_cell.length_a   1.000
_cell.length_b   1.000
_cell.length_c   1.000
_cell.angle_alpha   90.00
_cell.angle_beta   90.00
_cell.angle_gamma   90.00
#
_symmetry.space_group_name_H-M   'P 1'
#
loop_
_entity.id
_entity.type
_entity.pdbx_description
1 polymer ?
#
loop_
_entity_poly.entity_id
_entity_poly.type
_entity_poly.pdbx_seq_one_letter_code
_entity_poly.pdbx_strand_id
1 'polypeptide(L)'
;MIFFPWDIEDLDAGVGPGPSASPLPRADPRTQTLELELRRLRARVESLMLANVAMWELLSAKAGFKIEHLAAKMEEIDLRDGTKDGKITPAQTCGKRGRRLSARHRRCLYCGDPNLKPA
;
A
#
# COMPACT_ATOMS: atom_id res chain seq x y z
N MET A 1 3.60 -12.14 -17.53
CA MET A 1 2.74 -11.18 -16.80
C MET A 1 2.73 -11.59 -15.35
N ILE A 2 3.37 -10.83 -14.48
CA ILE A 2 3.34 -11.06 -13.03
C ILE A 2 2.21 -10.19 -12.48
N PHE A 3 1.10 -10.81 -12.11
CA PHE A 3 -0.06 -10.16 -11.49
C PHE A 3 0.29 -9.85 -10.04
N PHE A 4 0.55 -8.57 -9.73
CA PHE A 4 0.78 -8.16 -8.36
C PHE A 4 -0.59 -7.94 -7.72
N PRO A 5 -0.90 -8.53 -6.55
CA PRO A 5 -2.20 -8.42 -5.88
C PRO A 5 -2.54 -7.01 -5.33
N TRP A 6 -1.83 -5.99 -5.83
CA TRP A 6 -2.00 -4.54 -5.61
C TRP A 6 -2.41 -3.82 -6.89
N ASP A 7 -2.76 -4.55 -7.96
CA ASP A 7 -3.41 -4.02 -9.14
C ASP A 7 -4.79 -3.45 -8.72
N ILE A 8 -4.76 -2.21 -8.24
CA ILE A 8 -5.92 -1.36 -7.90
C ILE A 8 -6.54 -0.96 -9.24
N GLU A 9 -7.29 -1.87 -9.87
CA GLU A 9 -8.11 -1.57 -11.05
C GLU A 9 -9.55 -1.12 -10.67
N ASP A 10 -9.89 -1.01 -9.39
CA ASP A 10 -11.27 -0.75 -8.94
C ASP A 10 -11.52 0.62 -8.28
N LEU A 11 -10.65 1.63 -8.43
CA LEU A 11 -10.90 2.96 -7.82
C LEU A 11 -11.46 4.05 -8.75
N ASP A 12 -11.55 3.81 -10.06
CA ASP A 12 -12.02 4.81 -11.04
C ASP A 12 -13.41 4.51 -11.64
N ALA A 13 -14.06 3.38 -11.30
CA ALA A 13 -15.30 2.93 -11.94
C ALA A 13 -16.59 3.68 -11.53
N GLY A 14 -16.50 4.87 -10.92
CA GLY A 14 -17.64 5.52 -10.24
C GLY A 14 -18.06 6.92 -10.70
N VAL A 15 -17.36 7.59 -11.63
CA VAL A 15 -17.73 8.96 -12.03
C VAL A 15 -18.45 8.95 -13.37
N GLY A 16 -19.77 8.73 -13.33
CA GLY A 16 -20.65 9.00 -14.46
C GLY A 16 -20.78 10.52 -14.72
N PRO A 17 -21.12 10.95 -15.96
CA PRO A 17 -21.33 12.36 -16.26
C PRO A 17 -22.60 12.88 -15.56
N GLY A 18 -22.42 13.67 -14.51
CA GLY A 18 -23.49 14.38 -13.81
C GLY A 18 -23.96 15.64 -14.56
N PRO A 19 -25.19 16.13 -14.31
CA PRO A 19 -25.83 17.15 -15.14
C PRO A 19 -25.30 18.58 -14.88
N SER A 20 -25.21 19.32 -15.99
CA SER A 20 -25.15 20.79 -16.20
C SER A 20 -24.53 21.70 -15.13
N ALA A 21 -23.46 22.38 -15.57
CA ALA A 21 -22.65 23.34 -14.84
C ALA A 21 -23.41 24.57 -14.31
N SER A 22 -23.47 24.68 -12.98
CA SER A 22 -23.46 25.99 -12.30
C SER A 22 -22.01 26.48 -12.20
N PRO A 23 -21.73 27.80 -12.18
CA PRO A 23 -20.36 28.30 -12.05
C PRO A 23 -19.75 27.79 -10.74
N LEU A 24 -18.71 26.96 -10.85
CA LEU A 24 -18.02 26.44 -9.68
C LEU A 24 -17.44 27.61 -8.88
N PRO A 25 -17.58 27.62 -7.53
CA PRO A 25 -16.95 28.63 -6.70
C PRO A 25 -15.45 28.66 -7.01
N ARG A 26 -14.83 29.86 -7.01
CA ARG A 26 -13.39 30.01 -7.25
C ARG A 26 -12.64 29.02 -6.35
N ALA A 27 -11.85 28.13 -6.96
CA ALA A 27 -11.15 27.07 -6.26
C ALA A 27 -10.35 27.64 -5.09
N ASP A 28 -10.64 27.16 -3.87
CA ASP A 28 -9.92 27.55 -2.66
C ASP A 28 -8.41 27.31 -2.89
N PRO A 29 -7.53 28.30 -2.67
CA PRO A 29 -6.09 28.10 -2.78
C PRO A 29 -5.56 26.93 -1.94
N ARG A 30 -6.28 26.53 -0.88
CA ARG A 30 -5.99 25.31 -0.10
C ARG A 30 -6.28 24.02 -0.88
N THR A 31 -7.38 23.95 -1.64
CA THR A 31 -7.69 22.76 -2.45
C THR A 31 -6.69 22.59 -3.59
N GLN A 32 -6.28 23.69 -4.23
CA GLN A 32 -5.24 23.66 -5.26
C GLN A 32 -3.89 23.18 -4.72
N THR A 33 -3.51 23.61 -3.51
CA THR A 33 -2.28 23.14 -2.85
C THR A 33 -2.33 21.65 -2.55
N LEU A 34 -3.45 21.16 -2.01
CA LEU A 34 -3.64 19.73 -1.72
C LEU A 34 -3.60 18.87 -2.99
N GLU A 35 -4.22 19.33 -4.08
CA GLU A 35 -4.17 18.62 -5.36
C GLU A 35 -2.73 18.50 -5.89
N LEU A 36 -1.93 19.55 -5.76
CA LEU A 36 -0.51 19.53 -6.13
C LEU A 36 0.29 18.56 -5.25
N GLU A 37 0.04 18.55 -3.94
CA GLU A 37 0.68 17.61 -3.02
C GLU A 37 0.32 16.15 -3.32
N LEU A 38 -0.96 15.87 -3.59
CA LEU A 38 -1.41 14.53 -4.00
C LEU A 38 -0.77 14.09 -5.31
N ARG A 39 -0.67 14.97 -6.31
CA ARG A 39 0.03 14.67 -7.57
C ARG A 39 1.51 14.35 -7.33
N ARG A 40 2.19 15.12 -6.48
CA ARG A 40 3.59 14.86 -6.11
C ARG A 40 3.74 13.54 -5.37
N LEU A 41 2.84 13.23 -4.44
CA LEU A 41 2.86 11.99 -3.70
C LEU A 41 2.64 10.79 -4.63
N ARG A 42 1.68 10.88 -5.54
CA ARG A 42 1.41 9.86 -6.57
C ARG A 42 2.63 9.62 -7.45
N ALA A 43 3.25 10.67 -7.97
CA ALA A 43 4.46 10.55 -8.78
C ALA A 43 5.63 9.89 -8.02
N ARG A 44 5.79 10.20 -6.72
CA ARG A 44 6.79 9.55 -5.86
C ARG A 44 6.49 8.06 -5.65
N VAL A 45 5.23 7.70 -5.45
CA VAL A 45 4.80 6.30 -5.31
C VAL A 45 5.03 5.53 -6.60
N GLU A 46 4.65 6.09 -7.75
CA GLU A 46 4.90 5.48 -9.07
C GLU A 46 6.40 5.25 -9.33
N SER A 47 7.23 6.25 -9.02
CA SER A 47 8.68 6.14 -9.11
C SER A 47 9.25 5.03 -8.20
N LEU A 48 8.74 4.93 -6.96
CA LEU A 48 9.13 3.89 -6.02
C LEU A 48 8.69 2.50 -6.48
N MET A 49 7.48 2.37 -7.03
CA MET A 49 6.97 1.12 -7.59
C MET A 49 7.85 0.64 -8.74
N LEU A 50 8.18 1.54 -9.67
CA LEU A 50 9.07 1.23 -10.79
C LEU A 50 10.46 0.77 -10.31
N ALA A 51 11.04 1.46 -9.33
CA ALA A 51 12.32 1.09 -8.75
C ALA A 51 12.27 -0.29 -8.07
N ASN A 52 11.20 -0.60 -7.34
CA ASN A 52 11.02 -1.91 -6.70
C ASN A 52 10.88 -3.05 -7.72
N VAL A 53 10.14 -2.83 -8.81
CA VAL A 53 10.01 -3.82 -9.90
C VAL A 53 11.37 -4.06 -10.55
N ALA A 54 12.09 -3.00 -10.92
CA ALA A 54 13.43 -3.13 -11.50
C ALA A 54 14.40 -3.86 -10.56
N MET A 55 14.37 -3.53 -9.26
CA MET A 55 15.19 -4.22 -8.25
C MET A 55 14.82 -5.71 -8.15
N TRP A 56 13.53 -6.04 -8.17
CA TRP A 56 13.07 -7.43 -8.13
C TRP A 56 13.49 -8.21 -9.36
N GLU A 57 13.36 -7.66 -10.55
CA GLU A 57 13.80 -8.32 -11.80
C GLU A 57 15.30 -8.60 -11.78
N LEU A 58 16.12 -7.63 -11.33
CA LEU A 58 17.57 -7.81 -11.20
C LEU A 58 17.94 -8.89 -10.17
N LEU A 59 17.25 -8.93 -9.02
CA LEU A 59 17.52 -9.89 -7.95
C LEU A 59 17.02 -11.31 -8.30
N SER A 60 15.80 -11.44 -8.83
CA SER A 60 15.23 -12.72 -9.21
C SER A 60 16.02 -13.37 -10.35
N ALA A 61 16.43 -12.59 -11.36
CA ALA A 61 17.21 -13.11 -12.48
C ALA A 61 18.63 -13.57 -12.07
N LYS A 62 19.31 -12.84 -11.16
CA LYS A 62 20.70 -13.16 -10.79
C LYS A 62 20.84 -14.16 -9.64
N ALA A 63 19.91 -14.16 -8.69
CA ALA A 63 20.02 -14.94 -7.46
C ALA A 63 18.97 -16.07 -7.34
N GLY A 64 18.10 -16.24 -8.33
CA GLY A 64 17.10 -17.32 -8.33
C GLY A 64 16.05 -17.17 -7.22
N PHE A 65 15.87 -15.95 -6.70
CA PHE A 65 14.85 -15.70 -5.68
C PHE A 65 13.46 -15.92 -6.26
N LYS A 66 12.65 -16.71 -5.55
CA LYS A 66 11.23 -16.89 -5.85
C LYS A 66 10.40 -15.91 -5.05
N ILE A 67 9.17 -15.67 -5.50
CA ILE A 67 8.24 -14.73 -4.87
C ILE A 67 7.96 -15.06 -3.40
N GLU A 68 8.04 -16.35 -3.02
CA GLU A 68 7.85 -16.81 -1.64
C GLU A 68 8.96 -16.31 -0.71
N HIS A 69 10.21 -16.22 -1.21
CA HIS A 69 11.32 -15.68 -0.44
C HIS A 69 11.13 -14.18 -0.16
N LEU A 70 10.61 -13.44 -1.15
CA LEU A 70 10.29 -12.02 -0.98
C LEU A 70 9.18 -11.85 0.06
N ALA A 71 8.10 -12.63 -0.05
CA ALA A 71 6.97 -12.56 0.88
C ALA A 71 7.39 -12.90 2.32
N ALA A 72 8.19 -13.95 2.51
CA ALA A 72 8.74 -14.33 3.82
C ALA A 72 9.67 -13.23 4.37
N LYS A 73 10.49 -12.61 3.52
CA LYS A 73 11.38 -11.52 3.94
C LYS A 73 10.62 -10.25 4.32
N MET A 74 9.52 -9.94 3.62
CA MET A 74 8.63 -8.83 3.96
C MET A 74 7.94 -9.06 5.30
N GLU A 75 7.45 -10.27 5.57
CA GLU A 75 6.87 -10.64 6.87
C GLU A 75 7.92 -10.55 7.99
N GLU A 76 9.13 -11.04 7.74
CA GLU A 76 10.25 -10.90 8.68
C GLU A 76 10.59 -9.43 8.96
N ILE A 77 10.64 -8.57 7.94
CA ILE A 77 10.93 -7.13 8.10
C ILE A 77 9.79 -6.42 8.83
N ASP A 78 8.52 -6.72 8.53
CA ASP A 78 7.37 -6.15 9.23
C ASP A 78 7.39 -6.50 10.73
N LEU A 79 7.70 -7.77 11.06
CA LEU A 79 7.87 -8.22 12.43
C LEU A 79 9.08 -7.58 13.12
N ARG A 80 10.16 -7.28 12.38
CA ARG A 80 11.34 -6.56 12.88
C ARG A 80 11.11 -5.07 13.09
N ASP A 81 10.15 -4.46 12.38
CA ASP A 81 9.80 -3.05 12.53
C ASP A 81 8.93 -2.76 13.77
N GLY A 82 8.71 -3.78 14.60
CA GLY A 82 8.49 -3.62 16.03
C GLY A 82 9.84 -3.39 16.72
N THR A 83 10.14 -2.12 16.98
CA THR A 83 11.29 -1.60 17.71
C THR A 83 11.98 -2.61 18.62
N LYS A 84 13.31 -2.68 18.53
CA LYS A 84 14.24 -3.34 19.46
C LYS A 84 14.22 -2.66 20.85
N ASP A 85 13.02 -2.45 21.42
CA ASP A 85 12.73 -1.69 22.65
C ASP A 85 12.29 -2.60 23.80
N GLY A 86 12.51 -3.92 23.69
CA GLY A 86 12.19 -4.90 24.73
C GLY A 86 10.68 -5.03 25.07
N LYS A 87 9.81 -4.32 24.36
CA LYS A 87 8.36 -4.37 24.56
C LYS A 87 7.75 -5.28 23.51
N ILE A 88 7.22 -6.42 23.97
CA ILE A 88 6.32 -7.25 23.18
C ILE A 88 5.16 -6.36 22.75
N THR A 89 5.15 -5.94 21.48
CA THR A 89 4.01 -5.21 20.94
C THR A 89 2.93 -6.24 20.63
N PRO A 90 1.67 -5.97 21.02
CA PRO A 90 0.58 -6.87 20.71
C PRO A 90 0.50 -7.07 19.18
N ALA A 91 0.32 -8.31 18.75
CA ALA A 91 0.13 -8.65 17.35
C ALA A 91 -1.36 -8.83 17.06
N GLN A 92 -1.75 -8.61 15.81
CA GLN A 92 -3.10 -8.80 15.32
C GLN A 92 -3.06 -9.67 14.07
N THR A 93 -4.11 -10.44 13.83
CA THR A 93 -4.26 -11.30 12.67
C THR A 93 -5.34 -10.75 11.75
N CYS A 94 -5.03 -10.64 10.47
CA CYS A 94 -6.02 -10.26 9.45
C CYS A 94 -7.09 -11.36 9.34
N GLY A 95 -8.36 -11.02 9.56
CA GLY A 95 -9.46 -11.99 9.47
C GLY A 95 -9.66 -12.57 8.06
N LYS A 96 -9.20 -11.89 7.02
CA LYS A 96 -9.37 -12.28 5.61
C LYS A 96 -8.23 -13.13 5.06
N ARG A 97 -6.98 -12.85 5.46
CA ARG A 97 -5.78 -13.53 4.93
C ARG A 97 -5.00 -14.35 5.98
N GLY A 98 -5.40 -14.27 7.25
CA GLY A 98 -4.76 -14.98 8.36
C GLY A 98 -3.33 -14.51 8.67
N ARG A 99 -2.87 -13.39 8.09
CA ARG A 99 -1.51 -12.88 8.31
C ARG A 99 -1.41 -12.10 9.62
N ARG A 100 -0.31 -12.30 10.34
CA ARG A 100 0.05 -11.54 11.53
C ARG A 100 0.61 -10.18 11.14
N LEU A 101 0.22 -9.17 11.91
CA LEU A 101 0.54 -7.77 11.71
C LEU A 101 0.80 -7.14 13.09
N SER A 102 1.64 -6.12 13.13
CA SER A 102 1.77 -5.30 14.34
C SER A 102 0.45 -4.59 14.67
N ALA A 103 0.06 -4.52 15.96
CA ALA A 103 -1.16 -3.82 16.39
C ALA A 103 -1.22 -2.32 16.06
N ARG A 104 -0.11 -1.73 15.61
CA ARG A 104 -0.08 -0.34 15.14
C ARG A 104 -0.90 -0.13 13.85
N HIS A 105 -1.08 -1.18 13.04
CA HIS A 105 -1.77 -1.07 11.77
C HIS A 105 -3.29 -1.10 11.98
N ARG A 106 -4.01 -0.11 11.41
CA ARG A 106 -5.48 -0.03 11.45
C ARG A 106 -6.18 -0.83 10.34
N ARG A 107 -5.41 -1.29 9.35
CA ARG A 107 -5.86 -2.09 8.20
C ARG A 107 -4.75 -3.07 7.84
N CYS A 108 -5.13 -4.20 7.24
CA CYS A 108 -4.16 -5.18 6.78
C CYS A 108 -3.26 -4.60 5.70
N LEU A 109 -1.94 -4.61 5.93
CA LEU A 109 -0.95 -4.10 4.97
C LEU A 109 -1.09 -4.77 3.60
N TYR A 110 -1.47 -6.05 3.57
CA TYR A 110 -1.50 -6.88 2.35
C TYR A 110 -2.82 -6.87 1.57
N CYS A 111 -3.94 -6.50 2.20
CA CYS A 111 -5.25 -6.57 1.54
C CYS A 111 -6.18 -5.40 1.82
N GLY A 112 -5.74 -4.43 2.63
CA GLY A 112 -6.49 -3.23 2.96
C GLY A 112 -7.67 -3.43 3.91
N ASP A 113 -8.01 -4.67 4.27
CA ASP A 113 -9.16 -4.98 5.13
C ASP A 113 -8.98 -4.42 6.55
N PRO A 114 -9.95 -3.66 7.08
CA PRO A 114 -9.91 -3.16 8.46
C PRO A 114 -10.18 -4.24 9.52
N ASN A 115 -10.64 -5.44 9.16
CA ASN A 115 -10.98 -6.51 10.09
C ASN A 115 -9.72 -7.22 10.61
N LEU A 116 -9.08 -6.60 11.59
CA LEU A 116 -7.95 -7.12 12.33
C LEU A 116 -8.43 -7.66 13.68
N LYS A 117 -8.10 -8.93 13.95
CA LYS A 117 -8.43 -9.60 15.21
C LYS A 117 -7.18 -9.64 16.09
N PRO A 118 -7.26 -9.50 17.42
CA PRO A 118 -6.11 -9.77 18.27
C PRO A 118 -5.59 -11.19 17.99
N ALA A 119 -4.26 -11.33 17.89
CA ALA A 119 -3.60 -12.60 17.60
C ALA A 119 -3.60 -13.54 18.82
#